data_AF-A0A3B0VWV9-F1
#
_entry.id   AF-A0A3B0VWV9-F1
#
_cell.length_a   1.000
_cell.length_b   1.000
_cell.length_c   1.000
_cell.angle_alpha   90.00
_cell.angle_beta   90.00
_cell.angle_gamma   90.00
#
_symmetry.space_group_name_H-M   'P 1'
#
loop_
_entity.id
_entity.type
_entity.pdbx_description
1 polymer ?
#
loop_
_entity_poly.entity_id
_entity_poly.type
_entity_poly.pdbx_seq_one_letter_code
_entity_poly.pdbx_strand_id
1 'polypeptide(L)'
;MNHQLKITGCSRAILVGHNAFFDLGFVKKAAERCRIKSPFHEFSTFDTVSFAGLAYGETVLAKAVVEAGMEWDNKQAHSAVYDTEKTADLFCKIVNNHPLKKF
;
A
#
# COMPACT_ATOMS: atom_id res chain seq x y z
N MET A 1 -10.95 14.48 -0.74
CA MET A 1 -10.53 13.16 -0.19
C MET A 1 -11.70 12.18 0.00
N ASN A 2 -12.81 12.55 0.65
CA ASN A 2 -13.90 11.59 0.95
C ASN A 2 -14.84 11.26 -0.23
N HIS A 3 -14.65 11.86 -1.41
CA HIS A 3 -15.49 11.60 -2.57
C HIS A 3 -15.43 10.13 -3.00
N GLN A 4 -14.23 9.54 -3.02
CA GLN A 4 -14.06 8.14 -3.41
C GLN A 4 -14.73 7.19 -2.42
N LEU A 5 -14.65 7.45 -1.11
CA LEU A 5 -15.35 6.66 -0.09
C LEU A 5 -16.86 6.63 -0.32
N LYS A 6 -17.46 7.77 -0.72
CA LYS A 6 -18.89 7.83 -1.05
C LYS A 6 -19.23 7.02 -2.30
N ILE A 7 -18.43 7.14 -3.36
CA ILE A 7 -18.65 6.41 -4.62
C ILE A 7 -18.54 4.90 -4.41
N THR A 8 -17.57 4.44 -3.63
CA THR A 8 -17.33 3.01 -3.42
C THR A 8 -18.16 2.41 -2.28
N GLY A 9 -18.97 3.21 -1.58
CA GLY A 9 -19.74 2.77 -0.42
C GLY A 9 -18.87 2.37 0.79
N CYS A 10 -17.60 2.80 0.83
CA CYS A 10 -16.68 2.49 1.93
C CYS A 10 -16.83 3.51 3.07
N SER A 11 -16.63 3.06 4.31
CA SER A 11 -16.73 3.91 5.50
C SER A 11 -15.44 4.64 5.86
N ARG A 12 -14.27 4.05 5.56
CA ARG A 12 -12.93 4.60 5.80
C ARG A 12 -11.93 4.11 4.74
N ALA A 13 -10.84 4.84 4.55
CA ALA A 13 -9.70 4.37 3.76
C ALA A 13 -8.70 3.62 4.66
N ILE A 14 -8.05 2.58 4.12
CA ILE A 14 -6.89 1.94 4.75
C ILE A 14 -5.66 2.22 3.89
N LEU A 15 -4.55 2.61 4.51
CA LEU A 15 -3.32 2.88 3.77
C LEU A 15 -2.66 1.54 3.41
N VAL A 16 -2.34 1.39 2.13
CA VAL A 16 -1.49 0.30 1.61
C VAL A 16 -0.11 0.88 1.32
N GLY A 17 0.94 0.21 1.78
CA GLY A 17 2.33 0.67 1.60
C GLY A 17 3.32 -0.47 1.83
N HIS A 18 4.62 -0.22 1.65
CA HIS A 18 5.68 -1.18 1.90
C HIS A 18 6.53 -0.70 3.09
N ASN A 19 6.36 -1.34 4.26
CA ASN A 19 6.60 -0.75 5.59
C ASN A 19 5.57 0.35 5.92
N ALA A 20 4.31 0.08 5.62
CA ALA A 20 3.21 1.06 5.56
C ALA A 20 3.04 1.96 6.81
N PHE A 21 3.45 1.51 7.98
CA PHE A 21 3.39 2.32 9.21
C PHE A 21 4.28 3.57 9.13
N PHE A 22 5.42 3.48 8.44
CA PHE A 22 6.30 4.62 8.17
C PHE A 22 5.55 5.71 7.41
N ASP A 23 4.95 5.38 6.27
CA ASP A 23 4.21 6.32 5.43
C ASP A 23 3.00 6.92 6.16
N LEU A 24 2.23 6.07 6.87
CA LEU A 24 1.08 6.54 7.65
C LEU A 24 1.49 7.57 8.71
N GLY A 25 2.63 7.37 9.37
CA GLY A 25 3.17 8.31 10.35
C GLY A 25 3.40 9.71 9.75
N PHE A 26 4.06 9.77 8.58
CA PHE A 26 4.31 11.03 7.88
C PHE A 26 3.03 11.69 7.38
N VAL A 27 2.11 10.93 6.78
CA VAL A 27 0.82 11.44 6.29
C VAL A 27 -0.01 12.02 7.43
N LYS A 28 -0.09 11.32 8.57
CA LYS A 28 -0.82 11.81 9.76
C LYS A 28 -0.23 13.11 10.30
N LYS A 29 1.09 13.18 10.44
CA LYS A 29 1.75 14.40 10.92
C LYS A 29 1.64 15.57 9.94
N ALA A 30 1.66 15.31 8.64
CA ALA A 30 1.39 16.33 7.64
C ALA A 30 -0.07 16.84 7.72
N ALA A 31 -1.04 15.93 7.82
CA ALA A 31 -2.45 16.27 7.97
C ALA A 31 -2.72 17.11 9.23
N GLU A 32 -2.09 16.75 10.36
CA GLU A 32 -2.13 17.50 11.62
C GLU A 32 -1.61 18.93 11.43
N ARG A 33 -0.41 19.10 10.88
CA ARG A 33 0.20 20.43 10.63
C ARG A 33 -0.65 21.29 9.69
N CYS A 34 -1.28 20.68 8.69
CA CYS A 34 -2.10 21.37 7.71
C CYS A 34 -3.57 21.54 8.13
N ARG A 35 -3.98 21.03 9.31
CA ARG A 35 -5.39 21.02 9.78
C ARG A 35 -6.34 20.35 8.78
N ILE A 36 -5.88 19.29 8.12
CA ILE A 36 -6.67 18.52 7.14
C ILE A 36 -7.21 17.27 7.83
N LYS A 37 -8.51 16.99 7.66
CA LYS A 37 -9.11 15.74 8.13
C LYS A 37 -8.65 14.57 7.25
N SER A 38 -7.89 13.64 7.84
CA SER A 38 -7.46 12.41 7.16
C SER A 38 -8.64 11.45 6.96
N PRO A 39 -8.78 10.82 5.76
CA PRO A 39 -9.74 9.75 5.52
C PRO A 39 -9.21 8.37 5.94
N PHE A 40 -7.91 8.28 6.22
CA PHE A 40 -7.27 7.02 6.57
C PHE A 40 -7.64 6.57 7.98
N HIS A 41 -7.66 5.25 8.17
CA HIS A 41 -7.72 4.65 9.47
C HIS A 41 -6.52 5.07 10.34
N GLU A 42 -6.75 5.27 11.64
CA GLU A 42 -5.77 5.91 12.53
C GLU A 42 -4.50 5.08 12.80
N PHE A 43 -4.60 3.76 12.69
CA PHE A 43 -3.51 2.84 13.06
C PHE A 43 -3.41 1.62 12.13
N SER A 44 -4.53 1.04 11.71
CA SER A 44 -4.53 -0.07 10.75
C SER A 44 -4.01 0.33 9.37
N THR A 45 -3.13 -0.52 8.83
CA THR A 45 -2.58 -0.46 7.47
C THR A 45 -2.60 -1.86 6.86
N PHE A 46 -2.53 -1.94 5.53
CA PHE A 46 -2.11 -3.17 4.86
C PHE A 46 -0.66 -3.01 4.41
N ASP A 47 0.23 -3.75 5.09
CA ASP A 47 1.65 -3.68 4.82
C ASP A 47 2.06 -4.76 3.81
N THR A 48 2.45 -4.32 2.62
CA THR A 48 2.87 -5.22 1.55
C THR A 48 4.16 -5.98 1.89
N VAL A 49 4.94 -5.58 2.90
CA VAL A 49 6.04 -6.41 3.43
C VAL A 49 5.51 -7.74 3.96
N SER A 50 4.46 -7.72 4.78
CA SER A 50 3.87 -8.94 5.32
C SER A 50 3.20 -9.78 4.24
N PHE A 51 2.52 -9.12 3.29
CA PHE A 51 1.85 -9.80 2.19
C PHE A 51 2.86 -10.46 1.24
N ALA A 52 3.94 -9.76 0.88
CA ALA A 52 5.00 -10.28 0.04
C ALA A 52 5.82 -11.36 0.75
N GLY A 53 6.08 -11.22 2.04
CA GLY A 53 6.74 -12.26 2.84
C GLY A 53 5.94 -13.57 2.83
N LEU A 54 4.60 -13.48 2.88
CA LEU A 54 3.72 -14.64 2.78
C LEU A 54 3.66 -15.22 1.35
N ALA A 55 3.50 -14.37 0.34
CA ALA A 55 3.23 -14.82 -1.03
C ALA A 55 4.50 -15.21 -1.81
N TYR A 56 5.62 -14.56 -1.54
CA TYR A 56 6.85 -14.63 -2.33
C TYR A 56 8.11 -14.88 -1.49
N GLY A 57 8.01 -14.94 -0.15
CA GLY A 57 9.17 -15.15 0.71
C GLY A 57 10.13 -13.94 0.78
N GLU A 58 9.72 -12.79 0.27
CA GLU A 58 10.56 -11.59 0.13
C GLU A 58 9.97 -10.39 0.86
N THR A 59 10.84 -9.64 1.55
CA THR A 59 10.46 -8.43 2.33
C THR A 59 11.01 -7.14 1.74
N VAL A 60 11.85 -7.24 0.71
CA VAL A 60 12.39 -6.07 -0.01
C VAL A 60 11.52 -5.84 -1.25
N LEU A 61 10.92 -4.65 -1.39
CA LEU A 61 10.00 -4.33 -2.49
C LEU A 61 10.53 -4.75 -3.85
N ALA A 62 11.77 -4.37 -4.18
CA ALA A 62 12.40 -4.72 -5.46
C ALA A 62 12.42 -6.23 -5.72
N LYS A 63 12.78 -7.03 -4.71
CA LYS A 63 12.82 -8.49 -4.82
C LYS A 63 11.43 -9.09 -4.90
N ALA A 64 10.51 -8.62 -4.06
CA ALA A 64 9.11 -9.05 -4.08
C ALA A 64 8.43 -8.78 -5.42
N VAL A 65 8.70 -7.64 -6.05
CA VAL A 65 8.19 -7.28 -7.38
C VAL A 65 8.75 -8.22 -8.45
N VAL A 66 10.06 -8.49 -8.42
CA VAL A 66 10.71 -9.42 -9.36
C VAL A 66 10.21 -10.85 -9.18
N GLU A 67 10.08 -11.34 -7.95
CA GLU A 67 9.57 -12.68 -7.63
C GLU A 67 8.08 -12.82 -7.99
N ALA A 68 7.33 -11.74 -7.90
CA ALA A 68 5.98 -11.66 -8.42
C ALA A 68 5.92 -11.63 -9.97
N GLY A 69 7.06 -11.75 -10.67
CA GLY A 69 7.13 -11.77 -12.13
C GLY A 69 6.84 -10.41 -12.78
N MET A 70 7.18 -9.32 -12.10
CA MET A 70 7.03 -7.95 -12.59
C MET A 70 8.40 -7.29 -12.78
N GLU A 71 8.49 -6.33 -13.69
CA GLU A 71 9.74 -5.61 -13.93
C GLU A 71 10.06 -4.61 -12.81
N TRP A 72 11.34 -4.48 -12.48
CA TRP A 72 11.87 -3.49 -11.54
C TRP A 72 13.05 -2.72 -12.15
N ASP A 73 12.92 -1.39 -12.24
CA ASP A 73 13.98 -0.47 -12.62
C ASP A 73 14.60 0.22 -11.39
N ASN A 74 15.85 -0.14 -11.08
CA ASN A 74 16.60 0.46 -9.98
C ASN A 74 16.88 1.96 -10.18
N LYS A 75 16.85 2.48 -11.42
CA LYS A 75 17.06 3.92 -11.66
C LYS A 75 15.86 4.77 -11.24
N GLN A 76 14.67 4.16 -11.16
CA GLN A 76 13.44 4.81 -10.72
C GLN A 76 13.10 4.53 -9.26
N ALA A 77 13.82 3.60 -8.62
CA ALA A 77 13.72 3.34 -7.20
C ALA A 77 13.89 4.65 -6.40
N HIS A 78 13.13 4.78 -5.30
CA HIS A 78 13.05 5.99 -4.45
C HIS A 78 12.25 7.15 -5.04
N SER A 79 11.73 7.04 -6.26
CA SER A 79 10.63 7.90 -6.70
C SER A 79 9.35 7.43 -6.03
N ALA A 80 8.72 8.31 -5.25
CA ALA A 80 7.46 7.99 -4.57
C ALA A 80 6.36 7.53 -5.55
N VAL A 81 6.35 8.06 -6.77
CA VAL A 81 5.39 7.65 -7.82
C VAL A 81 5.64 6.21 -8.23
N TYR A 82 6.88 5.89 -8.59
CA TYR A 82 7.26 4.56 -9.07
C TYR A 82 7.08 3.50 -7.97
N ASP A 83 7.52 3.80 -6.75
CA ASP A 83 7.36 2.90 -5.61
C ASP A 83 5.86 2.68 -5.28
N THR A 84 5.01 3.70 -5.43
CA THR A 84 3.55 3.57 -5.24
C THR A 84 2.92 2.68 -6.31
N GLU A 85 3.28 2.87 -7.59
CA GLU A 85 2.77 2.05 -8.70
C GLU A 85 3.16 0.58 -8.51
N LYS A 86 4.43 0.30 -8.23
CA LYS A 86 4.90 -1.08 -8.00
C LYS A 86 4.30 -1.71 -6.75
N THR A 87 4.11 -0.94 -5.69
CA THR A 87 3.44 -1.42 -4.47
C THR A 87 1.96 -1.74 -4.73
N ALA A 88 1.28 -0.91 -5.53
CA ALA A 88 -0.12 -1.13 -5.90
C ALA A 88 -0.28 -2.38 -6.78
N ASP A 89 0.58 -2.55 -7.80
CA ASP A 89 0.59 -3.74 -8.66
C ASP A 89 0.86 -5.01 -7.85
N LEU A 90 1.84 -4.96 -6.95
CA LEU A 90 2.17 -6.06 -6.04
C LEU A 90 0.98 -6.44 -5.15
N PHE A 91 0.36 -5.45 -4.50
CA PHE A 91 -0.81 -5.67 -3.65
C PHE A 91 -1.96 -6.31 -4.43
N CYS A 92 -2.29 -5.74 -5.60
CA CYS A 92 -3.33 -6.26 -6.48
C CYS A 92 -3.05 -7.71 -6.89
N LYS A 93 -1.81 -8.01 -7.31
CA LYS A 93 -1.43 -9.36 -7.74
C LYS A 93 -1.57 -10.38 -6.61
N ILE A 94 -1.12 -10.05 -5.40
CA ILE A 94 -1.27 -10.92 -4.24
C ILE A 94 -2.75 -11.16 -3.93
N VAL A 95 -3.55 -10.11 -3.81
CA VAL A 95 -4.98 -10.24 -3.47
C VAL A 95 -5.76 -11.02 -4.54
N ASN A 96 -5.46 -10.82 -5.82
CA ASN A 96 -6.08 -11.55 -6.93
C ASN A 96 -5.75 -13.04 -6.91
N ASN A 97 -4.54 -13.42 -6.49
CA ASN A 97 -4.12 -14.81 -6.39
C ASN A 97 -4.57 -15.50 -5.09
N HIS A 98 -4.99 -14.72 -4.08
CA HIS A 98 -5.51 -15.20 -2.80
C HIS A 98 -6.91 -14.63 -2.53
N PRO A 99 -7.91 -14.99 -3.35
CA PRO A 99 -9.25 -14.44 -3.20
C PRO A 99 -9.81 -14.75 -1.81
N LEU A 100 -10.06 -13.68 -1.04
CA LEU A 100 -10.66 -13.77 0.29
C LEU A 100 -12.11 -14.22 0.13
N LYS A 101 -12.44 -15.43 0.58
CA LYS A 101 -13.84 -15.84 0.70
C LYS A 101 -14.52 -14.96 1.75
N LYS A 102 -15.60 -14.27 1.36
CA LYS A 102 -16.51 -13.67 2.34
C LYS A 102 -17.13 -14.80 3.15
N PHE A 103 -17.03 -14.68 4.48
CA PHE A 103 -17.82 -15.48 5.42
C PHE A 103 -19.28 -15.00 5.40
#